data_AF-A0A7G5ZRE4-F1
#
_entry.id   AF-A0A7G5ZRE4-F1
#
_cell.length_a   1.000
_cell.length_b   1.000
_cell.length_c   1.000
_cell.angle_alpha   90.00
_cell.angle_beta   90.00
_cell.angle_gamma   90.00
#
_symmetry.space_group_name_H-M   'P 1'
#
loop_
_entity.id
_entity.type
_entity.pdbx_description
1 polymer ?
#
loop_
_entity_poly.entity_id
_entity_poly.type
_entity_poly.pdbx_seq_one_letter_code
_entity_poly.pdbx_strand_id
1 'polypeptide(L)'
;MNTLARFLTPERRQLIQAFLVALAPLFIMFGYGTDGTWEQVLIISGAVLGAVASFLSLLNVRVADWATQGWAIVRATIYGLGTVVSPSLVLLGFYDDATNTQILTGLSLALTALSAAIAIFANGRQQLVVAEAMTPGTLRRDLKEE
;
A
#
# COMPACT_ATOMS: atom_id res chain seq x y z
N MET A 1 -15.85 -5.65 -13.89
CA MET A 1 -15.36 -6.10 -12.56
C MET A 1 -14.36 -7.22 -12.77
N ASN A 2 -13.12 -7.01 -12.34
CA ASN A 2 -12.01 -7.96 -12.54
C ASN A 2 -12.27 -9.28 -11.81
N THR A 3 -12.07 -10.42 -12.49
CA THR A 3 -12.26 -11.78 -11.95
C THR A 3 -11.48 -12.01 -10.64
N LEU A 4 -10.29 -11.42 -10.55
CA LEU A 4 -9.43 -11.43 -9.36
C LEU A 4 -10.06 -10.74 -8.13
N ALA A 5 -10.73 -9.60 -8.33
CA ALA A 5 -11.39 -8.88 -7.23
C ALA A 5 -12.60 -9.64 -6.67
N ARG A 6 -13.30 -10.43 -7.52
CA ARG A 6 -14.37 -11.33 -7.08
C ARG A 6 -13.84 -12.60 -6.39
N PHE A 7 -12.61 -13.00 -6.71
CA PHE A 7 -12.00 -14.19 -6.13
C PHE A 7 -11.38 -13.94 -4.75
N LEU A 8 -10.86 -12.75 -4.48
CA LEU A 8 -10.23 -12.40 -3.19
C LEU A 8 -11.22 -11.75 -2.21
N THR A 9 -12.33 -12.43 -1.92
CA THR A 9 -13.29 -11.97 -0.89
C THR A 9 -12.69 -12.09 0.52
N PRO A 10 -13.24 -11.38 1.53
CA PRO A 10 -12.84 -11.56 2.92
C PRO A 10 -12.88 -13.02 3.38
N GLU A 11 -13.94 -13.77 3.06
CA GLU A 11 -14.02 -15.18 3.46
C GLU A 11 -12.93 -16.02 2.81
N ARG A 12 -12.68 -15.81 1.50
CA ARG A 12 -11.64 -16.58 0.80
C ARG A 12 -10.25 -16.29 1.31
N ARG A 13 -9.95 -15.06 1.72
CA ARG A 13 -8.66 -14.74 2.37
C ARG A 13 -8.50 -15.47 3.70
N GLN A 14 -9.55 -15.50 4.53
CA GLN A 14 -9.54 -16.27 5.77
C GLN A 14 -9.36 -17.76 5.52
N LEU A 15 -10.01 -18.32 4.49
CA LEU A 15 -9.85 -19.72 4.11
C LEU A 15 -8.43 -20.04 3.61
N ILE A 16 -7.83 -19.17 2.79
CA ILE A 16 -6.42 -19.32 2.37
C ILE A 16 -5.51 -19.30 3.61
N GLN A 17 -5.74 -18.37 4.53
CA GLN A 17 -4.94 -18.24 5.74
C GLN A 17 -5.10 -19.48 6.66
N ALA A 18 -6.33 -19.95 6.84
CA ALA A 18 -6.61 -21.18 7.59
C ALA A 18 -5.97 -22.41 6.94
N PHE A 19 -5.98 -22.49 5.61
CA PHE A 19 -5.30 -23.54 4.86
C PHE A 19 -3.79 -23.52 5.10
N LEU A 20 -3.15 -22.33 5.05
CA LEU A 20 -1.72 -22.20 5.33
C LEU A 20 -1.40 -22.56 6.79
N VAL A 21 -2.22 -22.14 7.74
CA VAL A 21 -2.10 -22.51 9.17
C VAL A 21 -2.19 -24.03 9.33
N ALA A 22 -3.12 -24.69 8.63
CA ALA A 22 -3.28 -26.13 8.69
C ALA A 22 -2.09 -26.90 8.09
N LEU A 23 -1.37 -26.31 7.13
CA LEU A 23 -0.17 -26.92 6.55
C LEU A 23 1.09 -26.71 7.39
N ALA A 24 1.16 -25.66 8.21
CA ALA A 24 2.36 -25.33 8.99
C ALA A 24 2.89 -26.51 9.83
N PRO A 25 2.05 -27.27 10.59
CA PRO A 25 2.53 -28.43 11.34
C PRO A 25 3.16 -29.52 10.48
N LEU A 26 2.64 -29.74 9.26
CA LEU A 26 3.21 -30.73 8.33
C LEU A 26 4.59 -30.29 7.87
N PHE A 27 4.75 -29.02 7.50
CA PHE A 27 6.05 -28.52 7.08
C PHE A 27 7.10 -28.52 8.20
N ILE A 28 6.69 -28.25 9.44
CA ILE A 28 7.54 -28.36 10.62
C ILE A 28 7.94 -29.82 10.84
N MET A 29 7.00 -30.76 10.74
CA MET A 29 7.26 -32.20 10.88
C MET A 29 8.26 -32.72 9.81
N PHE A 30 8.19 -32.20 8.59
CA PHE A 30 9.14 -32.55 7.51
C PHE A 30 10.47 -31.79 7.60
N GLY A 31 10.67 -30.93 8.61
CA GLY A 31 11.94 -30.23 8.84
C GLY A 31 12.15 -29.00 7.96
N TYR A 32 11.10 -28.45 7.33
CA TYR A 32 11.19 -27.23 6.51
C TYR A 32 11.26 -25.92 7.33
N GLY A 33 11.33 -26.00 8.66
CA GLY A 33 11.46 -24.84 9.54
C GLY A 33 11.04 -25.16 10.98
N THR A 34 11.23 -24.19 11.88
CA THR A 34 10.75 -24.26 13.27
C THR A 34 9.38 -23.60 13.42
N ASP A 35 8.75 -23.73 14.59
CA ASP A 35 7.51 -23.02 14.92
C ASP A 35 7.65 -21.51 14.68
N GLY A 36 8.76 -20.92 15.13
CA GLY A 36 9.03 -19.49 14.94
C GLY A 36 9.18 -19.09 13.48
N THR A 37 9.82 -19.93 12.65
CA THR A 37 9.91 -19.69 11.19
C THR A 37 8.52 -19.64 10.56
N TRP A 38 7.68 -20.63 10.87
CA TRP A 38 6.36 -20.74 10.26
C TRP A 38 5.38 -19.69 10.78
N GLU A 39 5.51 -19.24 12.03
CA GLU A 39 4.78 -18.08 12.55
C GLU A 39 5.05 -16.83 11.69
N GLN A 40 6.32 -16.53 11.42
CA GLN A 40 6.69 -15.38 10.58
C GLN A 40 6.20 -15.53 9.13
N VAL A 41 6.30 -16.73 8.56
CA VAL A 41 5.78 -17.02 7.22
C VAL A 41 4.27 -16.78 7.16
N LEU A 42 3.52 -17.20 8.18
CA LEU A 42 2.07 -16.98 8.27
C LEU A 42 1.72 -15.51 8.42
N ILE A 43 2.47 -14.75 9.24
CA ILE A 43 2.32 -13.30 9.38
C ILE A 43 2.54 -12.60 8.04
N ILE A 44 3.64 -12.91 7.35
CA ILE A 44 3.97 -12.34 6.03
C ILE A 44 2.86 -12.67 5.03
N SER A 45 2.42 -13.93 4.97
CA SER A 45 1.38 -14.35 4.03
C SER A 45 0.05 -13.61 4.25
N GLY A 46 -0.35 -13.41 5.52
CA GLY A 46 -1.52 -12.63 5.89
C GLY A 46 -1.41 -11.17 5.48
N ALA A 47 -0.25 -10.55 5.73
CA ALA A 47 0.02 -9.17 5.34
C ALA A 47 -0.07 -8.99 3.81
N VAL A 48 0.51 -9.91 3.03
CA VAL A 48 0.45 -9.91 1.57
C VAL A 48 -0.98 -10.04 1.06
N LEU A 49 -1.77 -10.97 1.62
CA LEU A 49 -3.20 -11.12 1.26
C LEU A 49 -4.01 -9.86 1.59
N GLY A 50 -3.70 -9.20 2.71
CA GLY A 50 -4.26 -7.91 3.10
C GLY A 50 -3.97 -6.84 2.05
N ALA A 51 -2.71 -6.72 1.67
CA ALA A 51 -2.25 -5.71 0.73
C ALA A 51 -2.81 -5.89 -0.69
N VAL A 52 -2.84 -7.13 -1.19
CA VAL A 52 -3.44 -7.43 -2.49
C VAL A 52 -4.91 -7.00 -2.51
N ALA A 53 -5.66 -7.22 -1.43
CA ALA A 53 -7.04 -6.76 -1.36
C ALA A 53 -7.16 -5.23 -1.35
N SER A 54 -6.28 -4.54 -0.62
CA SER A 54 -6.22 -3.06 -0.67
C SER A 54 -5.94 -2.58 -2.09
N PHE A 55 -5.02 -3.20 -2.82
CA PHE A 55 -4.77 -2.86 -4.22
C PHE A 55 -5.96 -3.18 -5.14
N LEU A 56 -6.68 -4.28 -4.90
CA LEU A 56 -7.88 -4.60 -5.67
C LEU A 56 -9.02 -3.61 -5.42
N SER A 57 -9.13 -3.02 -4.23
CA SER A 57 -10.12 -1.96 -3.96
C SER A 57 -9.88 -0.70 -4.81
N LEU A 58 -8.63 -0.48 -5.25
CA LEU A 58 -8.26 0.66 -6.08
C LEU A 58 -8.84 0.59 -7.49
N LEU A 59 -9.16 -0.61 -7.97
CA LEU A 59 -9.83 -0.80 -9.26
C LEU A 59 -11.23 -0.16 -9.29
N ASN A 60 -11.81 0.16 -8.13
CA ASN A 60 -13.11 0.82 -8.02
C ASN A 60 -13.01 2.34 -7.77
N VAL A 61 -11.80 2.89 -7.62
CA VAL A 61 -11.60 4.33 -7.42
C VAL A 61 -11.75 5.06 -8.75
N ARG A 62 -12.49 6.16 -8.77
CA ARG A 62 -12.63 7.00 -9.97
C ARG A 62 -11.28 7.62 -10.32
N VAL A 63 -11.00 7.73 -11.62
CA VAL A 63 -9.74 8.31 -12.13
C VAL A 63 -9.52 9.74 -11.59
N ALA A 64 -10.60 10.50 -11.38
CA ALA A 64 -10.55 11.84 -10.81
C ALA A 64 -10.06 11.89 -9.35
N ASP A 65 -10.34 10.84 -8.55
CA ASP A 65 -9.97 10.76 -7.13
C ASP A 65 -8.64 10.01 -6.91
N TRP A 66 -7.99 9.59 -8.00
CA TRP A 66 -6.83 8.72 -7.95
C TRP A 66 -5.60 9.39 -7.30
N ALA A 67 -5.40 10.67 -7.57
CA ALA A 67 -4.26 11.42 -7.05
C ALA A 67 -4.31 11.60 -5.52
N THR A 68 -5.50 11.64 -4.92
CA THR A 68 -5.69 11.90 -3.49
C THR A 68 -6.01 10.62 -2.73
N GLN A 69 -7.13 9.97 -3.06
CA GLN A 69 -7.61 8.78 -2.35
C GLN A 69 -6.86 7.53 -2.77
N GLY A 70 -6.61 7.40 -4.08
CA GLY A 70 -5.87 6.27 -4.64
C GLY A 70 -4.45 6.17 -4.09
N TRP A 71 -3.71 7.27 -4.18
CA TRP A 71 -2.36 7.34 -3.65
C TRP A 71 -2.29 7.12 -2.14
N ALA A 72 -3.24 7.65 -1.36
CA ALA A 72 -3.28 7.43 0.09
C ALA A 72 -3.39 5.95 0.45
N ILE A 73 -4.23 5.19 -0.26
CA ILE A 73 -4.37 3.75 -0.06
C ILE A 73 -3.09 3.01 -0.48
N VAL A 74 -2.47 3.37 -1.61
CA VAL A 74 -1.19 2.79 -2.05
C VAL A 74 -0.12 2.99 -0.97
N ARG A 75 0.05 4.23 -0.49
CA ARG A 75 1.02 4.58 0.55
C ARG A 75 0.77 3.80 1.83
N ALA A 76 -0.47 3.78 2.32
CA ALA A 76 -0.84 3.06 3.54
C ALA A 76 -0.60 1.55 3.39
N THR A 77 -0.89 0.98 2.22
CA THR A 77 -0.71 -0.43 1.94
C THR A 77 0.77 -0.82 1.91
N ILE A 78 1.59 -0.07 1.17
CA ILE A 78 3.04 -0.33 1.06
C ILE A 78 3.72 -0.15 2.42
N TYR A 79 3.42 0.94 3.12
CA TYR A 79 4.02 1.19 4.43
C TYR A 79 3.59 0.15 5.46
N GLY A 80 2.28 -0.18 5.52
CA GLY A 80 1.75 -1.21 6.39
C GLY A 80 2.36 -2.59 6.14
N LEU A 81 2.53 -2.97 4.86
CA LEU A 81 3.28 -4.17 4.48
C LEU A 81 4.71 -4.13 5.02
N GLY A 82 5.42 -3.02 4.79
CA GLY A 82 6.78 -2.85 5.26
C GLY A 82 6.89 -3.05 6.77
N THR A 83 5.99 -2.44 7.55
CA THR A 83 6.01 -2.53 9.02
C THR A 83 5.72 -3.93 9.56
N VAL A 84 5.10 -4.82 8.78
CA VAL A 84 4.82 -6.21 9.19
C VAL A 84 5.87 -7.17 8.65
N VAL A 85 6.21 -7.06 7.37
CA VAL A 85 7.15 -7.97 6.70
C VAL A 85 8.58 -7.70 7.16
N SER A 86 8.98 -6.44 7.33
CA SER A 86 10.37 -6.08 7.64
C SER A 86 10.84 -6.67 8.99
N PRO A 87 10.12 -6.51 10.11
CA PRO A 87 10.50 -7.16 11.37
C PRO A 87 10.46 -8.69 11.30
N SER A 88 9.51 -9.26 10.53
CA SER A 88 9.41 -10.71 10.34
C SER A 88 10.67 -11.27 9.65
N LEU A 89 11.25 -10.52 8.71
CA LEU A 89 12.49 -10.90 8.02
C LEU A 89 13.72 -10.82 8.94
N VAL A 90 13.73 -9.91 9.93
CA VAL A 90 14.77 -9.88 10.98
C VAL A 90 14.72 -11.15 11.81
N LEU A 91 13.52 -11.54 12.26
CA LEU A 91 13.32 -12.77 13.04
C LEU A 91 13.68 -14.04 12.27
N LEU A 92 13.52 -14.01 10.94
CA LEU A 92 13.97 -15.07 10.04
C LEU A 92 15.49 -15.02 9.75
N GLY A 93 16.20 -14.01 10.25
CA GLY A 93 17.66 -13.89 10.12
C GLY A 93 18.14 -13.35 8.77
N PHE A 94 17.28 -12.72 7.97
CA PHE A 94 17.70 -12.14 6.69
C PHE A 94 18.60 -10.91 6.85
N TYR A 95 18.35 -10.10 7.89
CA TYR A 95 19.15 -8.94 8.25
C TYR A 95 18.89 -8.54 9.71
N ASP A 96 19.63 -7.56 10.23
CA ASP A 96 19.60 -7.13 11.63
C ASP A 96 18.64 -5.95 11.89
N ASP A 97 18.41 -5.63 13.17
CA ASP A 97 17.53 -4.53 13.60
C ASP A 97 18.00 -3.15 13.11
N ALA A 98 19.32 -2.97 12.93
CA ALA A 98 19.88 -1.74 12.38
C ALA A 98 19.46 -1.56 10.91
N THR A 99 19.61 -2.61 10.09
CA THR A 99 19.16 -2.62 8.69
C THR A 99 17.65 -2.46 8.60
N ASN A 100 16.88 -3.11 9.48
CA ASN A 100 15.42 -2.95 9.55
C ASN A 100 14.99 -1.49 9.74
N THR A 101 15.64 -0.80 10.68
CA THR A 101 15.36 0.62 10.96
C THR A 101 15.67 1.49 9.74
N GLN A 102 16.78 1.22 9.03
CA GLN A 102 17.14 1.92 7.80
C GLN A 102 16.13 1.67 6.67
N ILE A 103 15.70 0.42 6.49
CA ILE A 103 14.69 0.06 5.48
C ILE A 103 13.38 0.80 5.73
N LEU A 104 12.85 0.73 6.96
CA LEU A 104 11.57 1.37 7.29
C LEU A 104 11.64 2.90 7.22
N THR A 105 12.77 3.49 7.64
CA THR A 105 13.01 4.93 7.53
C THR A 105 13.11 5.35 6.07
N GLY A 106 13.91 4.65 5.27
CA GLY A 106 14.07 4.88 3.84
C GLY A 106 12.75 4.76 3.09
N LEU A 107 11.95 3.73 3.40
CA LEU A 107 10.62 3.55 2.84
C LEU A 107 9.69 4.72 3.18
N SER A 108 9.67 5.17 4.44
CA SER A 108 8.87 6.31 4.88
C SER A 108 9.25 7.59 4.14
N LEU A 109 10.55 7.86 4.03
CA LEU A 109 11.09 9.02 3.32
C LEU A 109 10.76 8.96 1.82
N ALA A 110 10.96 7.82 1.17
CA ALA A 110 10.66 7.62 -0.24
C ALA A 110 9.16 7.83 -0.54
N LEU A 111 8.27 7.27 0.28
CA LEU A 111 6.82 7.46 0.14
C LEU A 111 6.41 8.90 0.40
N THR A 112 7.08 9.60 1.31
CA THR A 112 6.83 11.02 1.59
C THR A 112 7.28 11.89 0.42
N ALA A 113 8.46 11.64 -0.13
CA ALA A 113 8.96 12.33 -1.33
C ALA A 113 8.04 12.11 -2.53
N LEU A 114 7.58 10.88 -2.75
CA LEU A 114 6.65 10.55 -3.82
C LEU A 114 5.28 11.23 -3.61
N SER A 115 4.82 11.33 -2.35
CA SER A 115 3.60 12.08 -2.01
C SER A 115 3.72 13.56 -2.36
N ALA A 116 4.87 14.17 -2.05
CA ALA A 116 5.13 15.56 -2.40
C ALA A 116 5.16 15.77 -3.92
N ALA A 117 5.81 14.86 -4.67
CA ALA A 117 5.81 14.91 -6.13
C ALA A 117 4.40 14.80 -6.71
N ILE A 118 3.60 13.83 -6.26
CA ILE A 118 2.21 13.65 -6.72
C ILE A 118 1.37 14.88 -6.42
N ALA A 119 1.52 15.50 -5.24
CA ALA A 119 0.79 16.70 -4.86
C ALA A 119 1.09 17.89 -5.79
N ILE A 120 2.35 18.07 -6.21
CA ILE A 120 2.76 19.10 -7.16
C ILE A 120 2.06 18.91 -8.51
N PHE A 121 2.09 17.70 -9.06
CA PHE A 121 1.47 17.41 -10.36
C PHE A 121 -0.07 17.41 -10.33
N ALA A 122 -0.67 17.04 -9.20
CA ALA A 122 -2.11 17.09 -9.01
C ALA A 122 -2.61 18.54 -8.94
N ASN A 123 -1.93 19.39 -8.15
CA ASN A 123 -2.26 20.81 -8.06
C ASN A 123 -2.09 21.54 -9.40
N GLY A 124 -1.03 21.24 -10.15
CA GLY A 124 -0.82 21.83 -11.49
C GLY A 124 -1.95 21.51 -12.48
N ARG A 125 -2.44 20.27 -12.49
CA ARG A 125 -3.60 19.89 -13.34
C ARG A 125 -4.90 20.52 -12.87
N GLN A 126 -5.12 20.65 -11.57
CA GLN A 126 -6.32 21.29 -11.04
C GLN A 126 -6.36 22.79 -11.40
N GLN A 127 -5.20 23.47 -11.41
CA GLN A 127 -5.10 24.86 -11.86
C GLN A 127 -5.39 25.03 -13.36
N LEU A 128 -4.91 24.11 -14.20
CA LEU A 128 -5.20 24.15 -15.65
C LEU A 128 -6.69 23.95 -15.96
N VAL A 129 -7.35 22.99 -15.30
CA VAL A 129 -8.79 22.76 -15.47
C VAL A 129 -9.61 23.95 -14.97
N VAL A 130 -9.20 24.60 -13.88
CA VAL A 130 -9.85 25.82 -13.39
C VAL A 130 -9.64 26.99 -14.35
N ALA A 131 -8.46 27.13 -14.94
CA ALA A 131 -8.16 28.18 -15.92
C ALA A 131 -8.93 27.98 -17.25
N GLU A 132 -9.09 26.75 -17.71
CA GLU A 132 -9.86 26.42 -18.92
C GLU A 132 -11.37 26.58 -18.71
N ALA A 133 -11.87 26.33 -17.50
CA ALA A 133 -13.26 26.59 -17.12
C ALA A 133 -13.60 28.09 -16.99
N MET A 134 -12.60 28.97 -16.93
CA MET A 134 -12.80 30.42 -17.00
C MET A 134 -12.84 30.85 -18.48
N THR A 135 -14.00 31.30 -18.95
CA THR A 135 -14.15 31.88 -20.29
C THR A 135 -13.09 32.97 -20.55
N PRO A 136 -12.43 33.00 -21.72
CA PRO A 136 -11.45 34.04 -22.04
C PRO A 136 -12.13 35.41 -21.99
N GLY A 137 -11.77 36.23 -21.00
CA GLY A 137 -12.34 37.58 -20.82
C GLY A 137 -12.76 37.93 -19.38
N THR A 138 -12.90 36.97 -18.48
CA THR A 138 -13.16 37.26 -17.05
C THR A 138 -11.85 37.43 -16.28
N LEU A 139 -11.16 38.55 -16.53
CA LEU A 139 -10.07 39.01 -15.66
C LEU A 139 -10.64 39.28 -14.27
N ARG A 140 -10.08 38.63 -13.23
CA ARG A 140 -10.41 38.88 -11.82
C ARG A 140 -10.35 40.38 -11.54
N ARG A 141 -11.47 40.95 -11.09
CA ARG A 141 -11.58 42.34 -10.63
C ARG A 141 -11.05 42.52 -9.20
N ASP A 142 -10.37 41.51 -8.68
CA ASP A 142 -10.06 41.36 -7.25
C ASP A 142 -8.59 41.69 -6.95
N LEU A 143 -7.81 42.06 -7.97
CA LEU A 143 -6.50 42.70 -7.83
C LEU A 143 -6.67 44.20 -8.01
N LYS A 144 -7.40 44.85 -7.09
CA LYS A 144 -7.17 46.26 -6.81
C LYS A 144 -6.42 46.35 -5.50
N GLU A 145 -5.20 46.84 -5.64
CA GLU A 145 -4.27 47.25 -4.60
C GLU A 145 -4.98 48.07 -3.51
N GLU A 146 -4.70 47.71 -2.26
CA GLU A 146 -4.52 48.67 -1.17
C GLU A 146 -3.06 48.58 -0.71
#